data_AF-A0A7L2RD77-F1
#
_entry.id   AF-A0A7L2RD77-F1
#
_cell.length_a   1.000
_cell.length_b   1.000
_cell.length_c   1.000
_cell.angle_alpha   90.00
_cell.angle_beta   90.00
_cell.angle_gamma   90.00
#
_symmetry.space_group_name_H-M   'P 1'
#
loop_
_entity.id
_entity.type
_entity.pdbx_description
1 polymer ?
#
loop_
_entity_poly.entity_id
_entity_poly.type
_entity_poly.pdbx_seq_one_letter_code
_entity_poly.pdbx_strand_id
1 'polypeptide(L)'
;RNGKVPVNDEEQTNLPYVYAIGDILDGKLELTPVAIQAGRLLARRLYGGSSIKCDYINVPTTVFTPLEYGSCGYPEEKAIEEYGKQNLEVYHSLFWPLEWTVPARDNNTCYAKIICNKQDS
;
A
#
# COMPACT_ATOMS: atom_id res chain seq x y z
N ARG A 1 -7.03 -19.55 13.89
CA ARG A 1 -7.66 -18.21 13.72
C ARG A 1 -6.64 -17.17 14.18
N ASN A 2 -6.39 -16.13 13.37
CA ASN A 2 -5.36 -15.10 13.60
C ASN A 2 -5.80 -13.96 14.55
N GLY A 3 -7.02 -14.01 15.11
CA GLY A 3 -7.53 -12.99 16.02
C GLY A 3 -8.03 -11.71 15.35
N LYS A 4 -8.01 -11.64 14.01
CA LYS A 4 -8.50 -10.51 13.23
C LYS A 4 -10.02 -10.58 13.05
N VAL A 5 -10.63 -9.42 12.79
CA VAL A 5 -12.07 -9.26 12.57
C VAL A 5 -12.33 -9.16 11.06
N PRO A 6 -13.09 -10.09 10.47
CA PRO A 6 -13.54 -9.96 9.09
C PRO A 6 -14.59 -8.87 9.00
N VAL A 7 -14.48 -8.04 7.96
CA VAL A 7 -15.40 -6.96 7.63
C VAL A 7 -15.75 -6.97 6.16
N ASN A 8 -16.86 -6.33 5.80
CA ASN A 8 -17.15 -5.99 4.40
C ASN A 8 -16.33 -4.76 3.93
N ASP A 9 -16.62 -4.27 2.73
CA ASP A 9 -15.95 -3.11 2.12
C ASP A 9 -16.36 -1.75 2.73
N GLU A 10 -17.18 -1.75 3.79
CA GLU A 10 -17.60 -0.57 4.55
C GLU A 10 -17.17 -0.64 6.01
N GLU A 11 -16.21 -1.52 6.33
CA GLU A 11 -15.67 -1.75 7.67
C GLU A 11 -16.70 -2.34 8.67
N GLN A 12 -17.84 -2.86 8.18
CA GLN A 12 -18.88 -3.47 9.00
C GLN A 12 -18.60 -4.96 9.24
N THR A 13 -18.77 -5.38 10.49
CA THR A 13 -18.66 -6.79 10.90
C THR A 13 -19.89 -7.61 10.49
N ASN A 14 -19.94 -8.88 10.87
CA ASN A 14 -21.14 -9.71 10.71
C ASN A 14 -22.32 -9.29 11.61
N LEU A 15 -22.09 -8.43 12.61
CA LEU A 15 -23.14 -7.87 13.46
C LEU A 15 -23.57 -6.51 12.91
N PRO A 16 -24.88 -6.31 12.65
CA PRO A 16 -25.40 -5.00 12.30
C PRO A 16 -25.00 -3.96 13.35
N TYR A 17 -24.55 -2.79 12.91
CA TYR A 17 -24.11 -1.66 13.75
C TYR A 17 -22.78 -1.81 14.49
N VAL A 18 -22.05 -2.92 14.30
CA VAL A 18 -20.69 -3.08 14.83
C VAL A 18 -19.69 -2.97 13.67
N TYR A 19 -18.71 -2.07 13.83
CA TYR A 19 -17.68 -1.78 12.83
C TYR A 19 -16.30 -1.98 13.43
N ALA A 20 -15.32 -2.30 12.60
CA ALA A 20 -13.92 -2.44 13.00
C ALA A 20 -13.03 -1.69 12.02
N ILE A 21 -11.98 -1.01 12.50
CA ILE A 21 -11.05 -0.25 11.68
C ILE A 21 -9.61 -0.44 12.19
N GLY A 22 -8.63 -0.17 11.33
CA GLY A 22 -7.22 -0.27 11.67
C GLY A 22 -6.73 -1.70 11.79
N ASP A 23 -5.75 -1.92 12.64
CA ASP A 23 -4.94 -3.15 12.64
C ASP A 23 -5.73 -4.41 13.00
N ILE A 24 -6.95 -4.30 13.56
CA ILE A 24 -7.76 -5.47 13.87
C ILE A 24 -8.40 -6.11 12.62
N LEU A 25 -8.39 -5.41 11.46
CA LEU A 25 -8.99 -5.90 10.23
C LEU A 25 -8.23 -7.10 9.64
N ASP A 26 -8.98 -8.10 9.17
CA ASP A 26 -8.40 -9.25 8.48
C ASP A 26 -8.01 -8.89 7.04
N GLY A 27 -6.77 -9.19 6.63
CA GLY A 27 -6.29 -8.99 5.26
C GLY A 27 -6.11 -7.53 4.82
N LYS A 28 -6.02 -6.56 5.75
CA LYS A 28 -5.73 -5.14 5.45
C LYS A 28 -4.36 -4.73 5.99
N LEU A 29 -3.78 -3.69 5.39
CA LEU A 29 -2.50 -3.13 5.82
C LEU A 29 -2.61 -2.48 7.20
N GLU A 30 -1.69 -2.83 8.09
CA GLU A 30 -1.59 -2.34 9.47
C GLU A 30 -0.78 -1.04 9.51
N LEU A 31 -1.37 0.03 8.96
CA LEU A 31 -0.72 1.33 8.81
C LEU A 31 -1.59 2.44 9.44
N THR A 32 -0.96 3.27 10.28
CA THR A 32 -1.65 4.38 10.97
C THR A 32 -2.39 5.33 10.01
N PRO A 33 -1.81 5.75 8.85
CA PRO A 33 -2.55 6.59 7.90
C PRO A 33 -3.82 5.92 7.34
N VAL A 34 -3.78 4.60 7.13
CA VAL A 34 -4.93 3.81 6.67
C VAL A 34 -6.01 3.76 7.75
N ALA A 35 -5.63 3.51 9.01
CA ALA A 35 -6.57 3.50 10.13
C ALA A 35 -7.27 4.86 10.31
N ILE A 36 -6.52 5.96 10.21
CA ILE A 36 -7.06 7.33 10.29
C ILE A 36 -8.06 7.58 9.15
N GLN A 37 -7.70 7.24 7.92
CA GLN A 37 -8.54 7.46 6.75
C GLN A 37 -9.83 6.62 6.83
N ALA A 38 -9.73 5.33 7.18
CA ALA A 38 -10.85 4.44 7.37
C ALA A 38 -11.82 4.98 8.43
N GLY A 39 -11.31 5.39 9.60
CA GLY A 39 -12.13 5.96 10.67
C GLY A 39 -12.83 7.26 10.26
N ARG A 40 -12.12 8.17 9.58
CA ARG A 40 -12.69 9.43 9.08
C ARG A 40 -13.79 9.19 8.06
N LEU A 41 -13.59 8.27 7.12
CA LEU A 41 -14.58 7.95 6.09
C LEU A 41 -15.79 7.23 6.68
N LEU A 42 -15.57 6.27 7.57
CA LEU A 42 -16.64 5.58 8.30
C LEU A 42 -17.52 6.57 9.07
N ALA A 43 -16.93 7.48 9.85
CA ALA A 43 -17.68 8.50 10.59
C ALA A 43 -18.54 9.38 9.65
N ARG A 44 -18.04 9.73 8.47
CA ARG A 44 -18.79 10.47 7.45
C ARG A 44 -19.92 9.67 6.83
N ARG A 45 -19.77 8.34 6.68
CA ARG A 45 -20.86 7.48 6.21
C ARG A 45 -21.96 7.36 7.26
N LEU A 46 -21.58 7.15 8.51
CA LEU A 46 -22.53 6.97 9.62
C LEU A 46 -23.30 8.25 9.98
N TYR A 47 -22.64 9.41 9.95
CA TYR A 47 -23.22 10.65 10.49
C TYR A 47 -23.24 11.84 9.50
N GLY A 48 -22.57 11.71 8.35
CA GLY A 48 -22.39 12.79 7.39
C GLY A 48 -23.07 12.57 6.03
N GLY A 49 -23.82 11.48 5.85
CA GLY A 49 -24.49 11.16 4.58
C GLY A 49 -23.55 10.84 3.41
N SER A 50 -22.27 10.60 3.69
CA SER A 50 -21.29 10.21 2.67
C SER A 50 -21.50 8.76 2.22
N SER A 51 -21.15 8.47 0.97
CA SER A 51 -21.03 7.09 0.44
C SER A 51 -19.58 6.67 0.17
N ILE A 52 -18.61 7.55 0.46
CA ILE A 52 -17.20 7.32 0.14
C ILE A 52 -16.61 6.22 1.04
N LYS A 53 -16.05 5.18 0.41
CA LYS A 53 -15.37 4.04 1.03
C LYS A 53 -13.87 4.29 1.14
N CYS A 54 -13.21 3.59 2.06
CA CYS A 54 -11.75 3.64 2.14
C CYS A 54 -11.15 2.80 1.02
N ASP A 55 -10.25 3.40 0.23
CA ASP A 55 -9.46 2.65 -0.73
C ASP A 55 -8.26 2.04 0.00
N TYR A 56 -8.13 0.72 -0.11
CA TYR A 56 -7.04 -0.06 0.48
C TYR A 56 -6.05 -0.55 -0.58
N ILE A 57 -6.28 -0.23 -1.85
CA ILE A 57 -5.42 -0.58 -2.97
C ILE A 57 -4.37 0.52 -3.13
N ASN A 58 -3.16 0.15 -3.58
CA ASN A 58 -2.07 1.09 -3.85
C ASN A 58 -1.73 2.03 -2.68
N VAL A 59 -1.80 1.52 -1.45
CA VAL A 59 -1.38 2.29 -0.26
C VAL A 59 0.15 2.36 -0.24
N PRO A 60 0.75 3.57 -0.29
CA PRO A 60 2.20 3.70 -0.21
C PRO A 60 2.70 3.31 1.18
N THR A 61 3.79 2.55 1.22
CA THR A 61 4.42 2.05 2.44
C THR A 61 5.92 2.31 2.42
N THR A 62 6.52 2.54 3.59
CA THR A 62 7.96 2.71 3.74
C THR A 62 8.49 1.92 4.93
N VAL A 63 9.61 1.23 4.72
CA VAL A 63 10.39 0.56 5.78
C VAL A 63 11.60 1.43 6.12
N PHE A 64 11.70 1.86 7.37
CA PHE A 64 12.72 2.80 7.87
C PHE A 64 14.01 2.10 8.32
N THR A 65 14.66 1.39 7.41
CA THR A 65 16.02 0.84 7.58
C THR A 65 17.09 1.93 7.39
N PRO A 66 18.39 1.67 7.71
CA PRO A 66 19.46 2.66 7.47
C PRO A 66 19.53 3.19 6.03
N LEU A 67 19.11 2.37 5.05
CA LEU A 67 18.69 2.81 3.73
C LEU A 67 17.20 2.49 3.62
N GLU A 68 16.35 3.52 3.54
CA GLU A 68 14.90 3.35 3.53
C GLU A 68 14.41 2.66 2.25
N TYR A 69 13.33 1.88 2.37
CA TYR A 69 12.67 1.22 1.24
C TYR A 69 11.22 1.68 1.14
N GLY A 70 10.91 2.44 0.09
CA GLY A 70 9.56 2.86 -0.26
C GLY A 70 8.95 1.99 -1.36
N SER A 71 7.66 1.68 -1.25
CA SER A 71 6.90 0.96 -2.28
C SER A 71 5.45 1.41 -2.33
N CYS A 72 4.82 1.25 -3.49
CA CYS A 72 3.41 1.52 -3.71
C CYS A 72 2.89 0.59 -4.81
N GLY A 73 1.72 -0.02 -4.59
CA GLY A 73 1.11 -0.97 -5.52
C GLY A 73 1.66 -2.39 -5.41
N TYR A 74 1.57 -3.15 -6.50
CA TYR A 74 1.94 -4.56 -6.48
C TYR A 74 3.46 -4.76 -6.40
N PRO A 75 3.94 -5.73 -5.60
CA PRO A 75 5.27 -6.28 -5.80
C PRO A 75 5.32 -7.01 -7.15
N GLU A 76 6.52 -7.13 -7.72
CA GLU A 76 6.70 -7.59 -9.10
C GLU A 76 6.22 -9.02 -9.33
N GLU A 77 6.49 -9.90 -8.38
CA GLU A 77 6.01 -11.28 -8.36
C GLU A 77 4.48 -11.34 -8.36
N LYS A 78 3.81 -10.45 -7.63
CA LYS A 78 2.34 -10.39 -7.61
C LYS A 78 1.79 -9.80 -8.90
N ALA A 79 2.43 -8.77 -9.45
CA ALA A 79 2.05 -8.27 -10.76
C ALA A 79 2.18 -9.36 -11.84
N ILE A 80 3.22 -10.20 -11.77
CA ILE A 80 3.40 -11.34 -12.69
C ILE A 80 2.27 -12.37 -12.53
N GLU A 81 1.89 -12.69 -11.29
CA GLU A 81 0.77 -13.59 -11.00
C GLU A 81 -0.56 -13.04 -11.54
N GLU A 82 -0.84 -11.75 -11.37
CA GLU A 82 -2.12 -11.13 -11.74
C GLU A 82 -2.24 -10.83 -13.24
N TYR A 83 -1.18 -10.29 -13.86
CA TYR A 83 -1.23 -9.78 -15.24
C TYR A 83 -0.48 -10.64 -16.25
N GLY A 84 0.36 -11.57 -15.80
CA GLY A 84 1.24 -12.38 -16.65
C GLY A 84 2.49 -11.62 -17.09
N LYS A 85 3.65 -12.28 -16.98
CA LYS A 85 4.97 -11.67 -17.22
C LYS A 85 5.11 -10.99 -18.58
N GLN A 86 4.49 -11.52 -19.62
CA GLN A 86 4.53 -10.98 -20.98
C GLN A 86 3.88 -9.59 -21.12
N ASN A 87 2.90 -9.31 -20.27
CA ASN A 87 2.15 -8.06 -20.26
C ASN A 87 2.83 -7.00 -19.39
N LEU A 88 3.90 -7.34 -18.67
CA LEU A 88 4.60 -6.39 -17.83
C LEU A 88 5.83 -5.81 -18.51
N GLU A 89 6.12 -4.56 -18.19
CA GLU A 89 7.39 -3.90 -18.46
C GLU A 89 7.94 -3.32 -17.16
N VAL A 90 9.20 -3.65 -16.85
CA VAL A 90 9.86 -3.25 -15.61
C VAL A 90 11.00 -2.31 -15.95
N TYR A 91 10.83 -1.03 -15.60
CA TYR A 91 11.84 -0.01 -15.73
C TYR A 91 12.60 0.08 -14.41
N HIS A 92 13.93 0.07 -14.45
CA HIS A 92 14.71 0.11 -13.23
C HIS A 92 16.08 0.76 -13.42
N SER A 93 16.61 1.37 -12.37
CA SER A 93 17.89 2.05 -12.40
C SER A 93 18.55 2.08 -11.02
N LEU A 94 19.87 1.94 -11.00
CA LEU A 94 20.69 2.34 -9.86
C LEU A 94 20.91 3.85 -9.93
N PHE A 95 20.89 4.51 -8.78
CA PHE A 95 21.15 5.94 -8.70
C PHE A 95 22.09 6.25 -7.55
N TRP A 96 22.81 7.37 -7.68
CA TRP A 96 23.72 7.86 -6.66
C TRP A 96 23.25 9.23 -6.19
N PRO A 97 22.74 9.35 -4.94
CA PRO A 97 22.36 10.64 -4.38
C PRO A 97 23.51 11.63 -4.46
N LEU A 98 23.24 12.88 -4.83
CA LEU A 98 24.30 13.88 -4.97
C LEU A 98 25.03 14.10 -3.64
N GLU A 99 24.31 14.03 -2.53
CA GLU A 99 24.82 14.15 -1.16
C GLU A 99 25.79 13.02 -0.79
N TRP A 100 25.79 11.91 -1.53
CA TRP A 100 26.68 10.77 -1.32
C TRP A 100 28.00 10.88 -2.07
N THR A 101 28.09 11.83 -3.02
CA THR A 101 29.29 12.05 -3.85
C THR A 101 30.45 12.62 -3.04
N VAL A 102 30.20 13.70 -2.29
CA VAL A 102 31.19 14.37 -1.43
C VAL A 102 31.77 13.44 -0.34
N PRO A 103 30.95 12.68 0.42
CA PRO A 103 31.47 11.71 1.38
C PRO A 103 31.99 10.41 0.76
N ALA A 104 32.01 10.29 -0.58
CA ALA A 104 32.46 9.11 -1.32
C ALA A 104 31.79 7.79 -0.86
N ARG A 105 30.47 7.83 -0.62
CA ARG A 105 29.69 6.62 -0.36
C ARG A 105 29.53 5.81 -1.65
N ASP A 106 29.24 4.52 -1.50
CA ASP A 106 29.01 3.60 -2.61
C ASP A 106 27.92 4.14 -3.57
N ASN A 107 28.22 4.09 -4.87
CA ASN A 107 27.40 4.64 -5.94
C ASN A 107 26.44 3.60 -6.56
N ASN A 108 26.53 2.33 -6.15
CA ASN A 108 25.70 1.23 -6.65
C ASN A 108 24.73 0.68 -5.59
N THR A 109 24.35 1.49 -4.60
CA THR A 109 23.47 1.03 -3.51
C THR A 109 22.00 1.41 -3.69
N CYS A 110 21.69 2.64 -4.11
CA CYS A 110 20.30 3.08 -4.21
C CYS A 110 19.68 2.59 -5.53
N TYR A 111 18.42 2.14 -5.45
CA TYR A 111 17.73 1.49 -6.55
C TYR A 111 16.29 1.99 -6.66
N ALA A 112 15.84 2.20 -7.89
CA ALA A 112 14.45 2.50 -8.20
C ALA A 112 13.94 1.52 -9.27
N LYS A 113 12.69 1.09 -9.13
CA LYS A 113 11.97 0.36 -10.18
C LYS A 113 10.52 0.81 -10.29
N ILE A 114 9.97 0.70 -11.50
CA ILE A 114 8.57 0.95 -11.84
C ILE A 114 8.09 -0.25 -12.65
N ILE A 115 6.93 -0.79 -12.26
CA ILE A 115 6.30 -1.93 -12.91
C ILE A 115 5.06 -1.40 -13.64
N CYS A 116 5.02 -1.58 -14.96
CA CYS A 116 3.93 -1.13 -15.81
C CYS A 116 3.24 -2.33 -16.46
N ASN A 117 1.90 -2.35 -16.46
CA ASN A 117 1.15 -3.23 -17.32
C ASN A 117 1.00 -2.57 -18.70
N LYS A 118 1.48 -3.24 -19.75
CA LYS A 118 1.43 -2.77 -21.15
C LYS A 118 -0.01 -2.58 -21.66
N GLN A 119 -0.98 -3.20 -20.99
CA GLN A 119 -2.39 -3.12 -21.38
C GLN A 119 -3.14 -1.93 -20.77
N ASP A 120 -2.54 -1.18 -19.85
CA ASP A 120 -3.17 -0.01 -19.22
C ASP A 120 -3.20 1.23 -20.14
N SER A 121 -2.99 1.04 -21.45
CA SER A 121 -2.92 2.09 -22.48
C SER A 121 -4.27 2.42 -23.10
#